data_AF-A0A8C0VYX4-F1
#
_entry.id   AF-A0A8C0VYX4-F1
#
_cell.length_a   1.000
_cell.length_b   1.000
_cell.length_c   1.000
_cell.angle_alpha   90.00
_cell.angle_beta   90.00
_cell.angle_gamma   90.00
#
_symmetry.space_group_name_H-M   'P 1'
#
loop_
_entity.id
_entity.type
_entity.pdbx_description
1 polymer ?
#
loop_
_entity_poly.entity_id
_entity_poly.type
_entity_poly.pdbx_seq_one_letter_code
_entity_poly.pdbx_strand_id
1 'polypeptide(L)'
;PAAQSPRGPSPRSPYLTILNDYFKPEKLTKKENRVKGRTIVALKELTKERKEALSRQKLLLHEYRQLHDEKDQVQAENKAFVAYLDEKNEQCRRKHEELWMDYFRQCRDIEQQRQALTSRLNQRNADLKAQLLQGRKTQSDIKRQLRAVKDIWLIKENQDMKIETLRKEKEKVLFETAIKDQDAHFYFLREKKLLEKQLNELELMELGESQTRELRKKAKALELTAKKAHVEFCRGINKESHELREELHQLTQEYKKVEATRTRLERQKQQLKEEQWYQEALIKGRQRLQALREHPPAPKEQVAAKVTQSRPFRPQTKINTK
;
A
#
# COMPACT_ATOMS: atom_id res chain seq x y z
N PRO A 1 143.59 -28.54 22.88
CA PRO A 1 144.62 -29.60 22.82
C PRO A 1 145.96 -29.02 22.34
N ALA A 2 146.86 -28.76 23.30
CA ALA A 2 148.17 -28.16 23.06
C ALA A 2 149.15 -29.21 22.53
N ALA A 3 149.46 -29.16 21.23
CA ALA A 3 150.49 -30.00 20.62
C ALA A 3 151.85 -29.31 20.76
N GLN A 4 152.72 -29.91 21.57
CA GLN A 4 154.12 -29.53 21.73
C GLN A 4 154.84 -29.68 20.38
N SER A 5 155.38 -28.57 19.88
CA SER A 5 156.17 -28.53 18.65
C SER A 5 157.62 -28.97 18.97
N PRO A 6 158.16 -30.02 18.34
CA PRO A 6 159.53 -30.44 18.61
C PRO A 6 160.52 -29.38 18.11
N ARG A 7 161.36 -28.85 19.03
CA ARG A 7 162.60 -28.13 18.69
C ARG A 7 163.57 -29.11 18.02
N GLY A 8 163.37 -29.40 16.76
CA GLY A 8 164.40 -30.01 15.91
C GLY A 8 165.52 -29.00 15.64
N PRO A 9 166.80 -29.43 15.58
CA PRO A 9 167.90 -28.55 15.18
C PRO A 9 167.61 -28.01 13.77
N SER A 10 167.70 -26.70 13.58
CA SER A 10 167.62 -26.08 12.25
C SER A 10 168.58 -26.84 11.32
N PRO A 11 168.09 -27.46 10.23
CA PRO A 11 168.98 -28.17 9.32
C PRO A 11 170.03 -27.18 8.83
N ARG A 12 171.32 -27.52 9.01
CA ARG A 12 172.39 -26.85 8.24
C ARG A 12 171.94 -26.89 6.79
N SER A 13 171.81 -25.72 6.15
CA SER A 13 171.37 -25.62 4.77
C SER A 13 172.18 -26.62 3.94
N PRO A 14 171.56 -27.61 3.27
CA PRO A 14 172.30 -28.65 2.55
C PRO A 14 173.24 -28.04 1.51
N TYR A 15 172.88 -26.86 0.99
CA TYR A 15 173.69 -26.03 0.11
C TYR A 15 174.98 -25.49 0.76
N LEU A 16 175.00 -25.20 2.06
CA LEU A 16 176.22 -24.81 2.80
C LEU A 16 177.16 -26.00 3.06
N THR A 17 176.61 -27.20 3.20
CA THR A 17 177.40 -28.44 3.34
C THR A 17 178.08 -28.76 2.01
N ILE A 18 177.32 -28.76 0.91
CA ILE A 18 177.84 -28.96 -0.45
C ILE A 18 178.92 -27.92 -0.77
N LEU A 19 178.70 -26.64 -0.44
CA LEU A 19 179.70 -25.59 -0.68
C LEU A 19 181.02 -25.85 0.08
N ASN A 20 180.98 -26.45 1.27
CA ASN A 20 182.19 -26.80 2.02
C ASN A 20 182.90 -28.04 1.50
N ASP A 21 182.18 -28.98 0.88
CA ASP A 21 182.76 -30.17 0.24
C ASP A 21 183.51 -29.80 -1.05
N TYR A 22 182.98 -28.84 -1.83
CA TYR A 22 183.63 -28.33 -3.05
C TYR A 22 184.78 -27.35 -2.76
N PHE A 23 184.71 -26.55 -1.68
CA PHE A 23 185.77 -25.61 -1.28
C PHE A 23 186.52 -26.11 -0.02
N LYS A 24 187.42 -27.08 -0.21
CA LYS A 24 188.26 -27.66 0.86
C LYS A 24 189.15 -26.59 1.50
N PRO A 25 189.06 -26.32 2.81
CA PRO A 25 189.70 -25.16 3.46
C PRO A 25 191.23 -25.17 3.43
N GLU A 26 191.85 -26.32 3.17
CA GLU A 26 193.30 -26.51 3.26
C GLU A 26 194.08 -26.04 2.02
N LYS A 27 193.44 -25.77 0.86
CA LYS A 27 194.11 -25.41 -0.40
C LYS A 27 193.41 -24.31 -1.22
N LEU A 28 192.86 -23.28 -0.58
CA LEU A 28 192.12 -22.21 -1.28
C LEU A 28 193.01 -21.00 -1.63
N THR A 29 192.86 -20.49 -2.85
CA THR A 29 193.45 -19.22 -3.31
C THR A 29 192.64 -18.01 -2.82
N LYS A 30 193.25 -16.81 -2.79
CA LYS A 30 192.58 -15.57 -2.34
C LYS A 30 191.31 -15.23 -3.13
N LYS A 31 191.26 -15.55 -4.44
CA LYS A 31 190.08 -15.32 -5.29
C LYS A 31 188.94 -16.27 -4.93
N GLU A 32 189.24 -17.54 -4.68
CA GLU A 32 188.25 -18.55 -4.25
C GLU A 32 187.63 -18.21 -2.90
N ASN A 33 188.42 -17.72 -1.94
CA ASN A 33 187.89 -17.24 -0.66
C ASN A 33 186.94 -16.05 -0.82
N ARG A 34 187.21 -15.12 -1.75
CA ARG A 34 186.32 -13.99 -2.04
C ARG A 34 185.01 -14.44 -2.69
N VAL A 35 185.08 -15.40 -3.61
CA VAL A 35 183.89 -16.01 -4.23
C VAL A 35 183.07 -16.76 -3.17
N LYS A 36 183.70 -17.62 -2.36
CA LYS A 36 183.06 -18.33 -1.24
C LYS A 36 182.34 -17.38 -0.28
N GLY A 37 182.99 -16.28 0.11
CA GLY A 37 182.39 -15.25 0.98
C GLY A 37 181.15 -14.61 0.36
N ARG A 38 181.21 -14.20 -0.92
CA ARG A 38 180.05 -13.64 -1.64
C ARG A 38 178.92 -14.64 -1.80
N THR A 39 179.25 -15.89 -2.15
CA THR A 39 178.26 -16.97 -2.28
C THR A 39 177.57 -17.27 -0.95
N ILE A 40 178.29 -17.24 0.18
CA ILE A 40 177.69 -17.41 1.51
C ILE A 40 176.73 -16.26 1.85
N VAL A 41 177.06 -15.00 1.53
CA VAL A 41 176.18 -13.85 1.76
C VAL A 41 174.91 -13.95 0.92
N ALA A 42 175.05 -14.18 -0.39
CA ALA A 42 173.91 -14.35 -1.29
C ALA A 42 173.01 -15.53 -0.86
N LEU A 43 173.60 -16.65 -0.40
CA LEU A 43 172.83 -17.79 0.10
C LEU A 43 172.08 -17.46 1.40
N LYS A 44 172.64 -16.62 2.29
CA LYS A 44 171.96 -16.14 3.49
C LYS A 44 170.77 -15.23 3.13
N GLU A 45 170.96 -14.31 2.18
CA GLU A 45 169.90 -13.42 1.68
C GLU A 45 168.76 -14.23 1.03
N LEU A 46 169.09 -15.15 0.11
CA LEU A 46 168.10 -16.05 -0.50
C LEU A 46 167.39 -16.92 0.55
N THR A 47 168.08 -17.36 1.59
CA THR A 47 167.45 -18.12 2.69
C THR A 47 166.50 -17.24 3.50
N LYS A 48 166.83 -15.95 3.70
CA LYS A 48 165.96 -14.98 4.38
C LYS A 48 164.72 -14.68 3.53
N GLU A 49 164.90 -14.36 2.25
CA GLU A 49 163.80 -14.12 1.30
C GLU A 49 162.88 -15.34 1.19
N ARG A 50 163.45 -16.55 1.10
CA ARG A 50 162.66 -17.79 1.10
C ARG A 50 161.82 -17.94 2.36
N LYS A 51 162.37 -17.63 3.54
CA LYS A 51 161.63 -17.68 4.81
C LYS A 51 160.51 -16.65 4.86
N GLU A 52 160.77 -15.42 4.42
CA GLU A 52 159.77 -14.35 4.35
C GLU A 52 158.64 -14.70 3.37
N ALA A 53 158.99 -15.20 2.18
CA ALA A 53 158.02 -15.68 1.19
C ALA A 53 157.16 -16.81 1.74
N LEU A 54 157.75 -17.78 2.46
CA LEU A 54 157.02 -18.86 3.12
C LEU A 54 156.09 -18.34 4.23
N SER A 55 156.52 -17.35 5.02
CA SER A 55 155.67 -16.73 6.04
C SER A 55 154.49 -15.96 5.42
N ARG A 56 154.74 -15.19 4.36
CA ARG A 56 153.69 -14.48 3.59
C ARG A 56 152.71 -15.47 2.97
N GLN A 57 153.20 -16.56 2.37
CA GLN A 57 152.36 -17.60 1.80
C GLN A 57 151.44 -18.23 2.86
N LYS A 58 151.95 -18.52 4.06
CA LYS A 58 151.12 -19.04 5.16
C LYS A 58 150.04 -18.07 5.61
N LEU A 59 150.37 -16.78 5.70
CA LEU A 59 149.39 -15.74 6.06
C LEU A 59 148.28 -15.65 5.00
N LEU A 60 148.65 -15.54 3.72
CA LEU A 60 147.67 -15.48 2.62
C LEU A 60 146.77 -16.71 2.55
N LEU A 61 147.32 -17.91 2.80
CA LEU A 61 146.53 -19.13 2.87
C LEU A 61 145.54 -19.13 4.05
N HIS A 62 145.91 -18.50 5.17
CA HIS A 62 145.02 -18.35 6.32
C HIS A 62 143.90 -17.35 6.02
N GLU A 63 144.23 -16.17 5.49
CA GLU A 63 143.26 -15.14 5.08
C GLU A 63 142.31 -15.67 4.00
N TYR A 64 142.82 -16.42 3.02
CA TYR A 64 142.00 -17.03 1.99
C TYR A 64 140.97 -18.01 2.57
N ARG A 65 141.37 -18.83 3.55
CA ARG A 65 140.44 -19.73 4.25
C ARG A 65 139.39 -18.94 5.04
N GLN A 66 139.79 -17.91 5.77
CA GLN A 66 138.87 -17.05 6.51
C GLN A 66 137.85 -16.38 5.60
N LEU A 67 138.30 -15.82 4.47
CA LEU A 67 137.42 -15.18 3.49
C LEU A 67 136.43 -16.19 2.88
N HIS A 68 136.86 -17.43 2.67
CA HIS A 68 135.98 -18.50 2.21
C HIS A 68 134.92 -18.85 3.26
N ASP A 69 135.31 -18.98 4.53
CA ASP A 69 134.40 -19.27 5.63
C ASP A 69 133.38 -18.13 5.82
N GLU A 70 133.81 -16.86 5.77
CA GLU A 70 132.93 -15.68 5.83
C GLU A 70 131.95 -15.64 4.66
N LYS A 71 132.43 -15.92 3.44
CA LYS A 71 131.57 -16.01 2.25
C LYS A 71 130.48 -17.07 2.46
N ASP A 72 130.84 -18.25 2.94
CA ASP A 72 129.90 -19.34 3.18
C ASP A 72 128.87 -18.96 4.26
N GLN A 73 129.31 -18.29 5.32
CA GLN A 73 128.42 -17.77 6.36
C GLN A 73 127.45 -16.73 5.82
N VAL A 74 127.94 -15.70 5.11
CA VAL A 74 127.09 -14.66 4.50
C VAL A 74 126.10 -15.28 3.51
N GLN A 75 126.53 -16.28 2.75
CA GLN A 75 125.63 -16.99 1.84
C GLN A 75 124.54 -17.76 2.60
N ALA A 76 124.86 -18.37 3.74
CA ALA A 76 123.87 -19.05 4.59
C ALA A 76 122.88 -18.05 5.22
N GLU A 77 123.36 -16.93 5.74
CA GLU A 77 122.53 -15.86 6.30
C GLU A 77 121.61 -15.26 5.23
N ASN A 78 122.14 -14.96 4.05
CA ASN A 78 121.35 -14.44 2.93
C ASN A 78 120.25 -15.42 2.51
N LYS A 79 120.55 -16.73 2.44
CA LYS A 79 119.53 -17.76 2.18
C LYS A 79 118.43 -17.77 3.25
N ALA A 80 118.80 -17.63 4.52
CA ALA A 80 117.83 -17.57 5.62
C ALA A 80 116.93 -16.32 5.52
N PHE A 81 117.49 -15.16 5.18
CA PHE A 81 116.72 -13.92 4.97
C PHE A 81 115.75 -14.04 3.80
N VAL A 82 116.19 -14.60 2.67
CA VAL A 82 115.30 -14.84 1.51
C VAL A 82 114.16 -15.76 1.90
N ALA A 83 114.42 -16.88 2.57
CA ALA A 83 113.38 -17.81 3.01
C ALA A 83 112.35 -17.14 3.95
N TYR A 84 112.82 -16.30 4.88
CA TYR A 84 111.93 -15.53 5.75
C TYR A 84 111.07 -14.53 4.98
N LEU A 85 111.65 -13.80 4.03
CA LEU A 85 110.92 -12.85 3.20
C LEU A 85 109.87 -13.55 2.32
N ASP A 86 110.21 -14.71 1.76
CA ASP A 86 109.27 -15.53 0.98
C ASP A 86 108.10 -16.00 1.86
N GLU A 87 108.38 -16.49 3.07
CA GLU A 87 107.32 -16.89 4.01
C GLU A 87 106.40 -15.71 4.36
N LYS A 88 106.96 -14.54 4.64
CA LYS A 88 106.18 -13.33 4.94
C LYS A 88 105.36 -12.86 3.75
N ASN A 89 105.92 -12.91 2.54
CA ASN A 89 105.20 -12.57 1.32
C ASN A 89 104.03 -13.53 1.08
N GLU A 90 104.21 -14.83 1.30
CA GLU A 90 103.12 -15.80 1.17
C GLU A 90 102.04 -15.63 2.24
N GLN A 91 102.42 -15.36 3.49
CA GLN A 91 101.46 -15.01 4.55
C GLN A 91 100.65 -13.76 4.18
N CYS A 92 101.31 -12.72 3.67
CA CYS A 92 100.64 -11.52 3.19
C CYS A 92 99.70 -11.82 2.03
N ARG A 93 100.13 -12.62 1.04
CA ARG A 93 99.29 -12.99 -0.11
C ARG A 93 98.02 -13.73 0.32
N ARG A 94 98.15 -14.75 1.18
CA ARG A 94 97.01 -15.51 1.72
C ARG A 94 96.01 -14.61 2.44
N LYS A 95 96.50 -13.71 3.31
CA LYS A 95 95.63 -12.74 3.99
C LYS A 95 94.89 -11.83 3.02
N HIS A 96 95.57 -11.35 1.97
CA HIS A 96 94.91 -10.53 0.95
C HIS A 96 93.84 -11.33 0.21
N GLU A 97 94.14 -12.57 -0.19
CA GLU A 97 93.19 -13.46 -0.86
C GLU A 97 91.95 -13.74 0.02
N GLU A 98 92.15 -14.04 1.31
CA GLU A 98 91.06 -14.23 2.27
C GLU A 98 90.16 -12.98 2.38
N LEU A 99 90.77 -11.80 2.57
CA LEU A 99 90.03 -10.54 2.64
C LEU A 99 89.27 -10.23 1.35
N TRP A 100 89.88 -10.49 0.19
CA TRP A 100 89.21 -10.33 -1.10
C TRP A 100 88.03 -11.29 -1.26
N MET A 101 88.20 -12.55 -0.88
CA MET A 101 87.14 -13.55 -0.96
C MET A 101 85.97 -13.21 -0.03
N ASP A 102 86.27 -12.74 1.19
CA ASP A 102 85.25 -12.27 2.12
C ASP A 102 84.53 -11.02 1.62
N TYR A 103 85.26 -10.06 1.05
CA TYR A 103 84.67 -8.88 0.42
C TYR A 103 83.71 -9.27 -0.70
N PHE A 104 84.13 -10.13 -1.64
CA PHE A 104 83.26 -10.58 -2.74
C PHE A 104 82.05 -11.38 -2.26
N ARG A 105 82.18 -12.13 -1.15
CA ARG A 105 81.07 -12.82 -0.52
C ARG A 105 80.06 -11.82 0.05
N GLN A 106 80.52 -10.85 0.83
CA GLN A 106 79.67 -9.79 1.39
C GLN A 106 78.96 -8.99 0.28
N CYS A 107 79.66 -8.64 -0.80
CA CYS A 107 79.04 -7.96 -1.94
C CYS A 107 77.92 -8.81 -2.56
N ARG A 108 78.13 -10.12 -2.72
CA ARG A 108 77.08 -11.03 -3.23
C ARG A 108 75.90 -11.12 -2.27
N ASP A 109 76.14 -11.23 -0.98
CA ASP A 109 75.07 -11.32 0.03
C ASP A 109 74.24 -10.04 0.06
N ILE A 110 74.88 -8.87 0.01
CA ILE A 110 74.21 -7.56 -0.07
C ILE A 110 73.36 -7.47 -1.34
N GLU A 111 73.90 -7.90 -2.48
CA GLU A 111 73.19 -7.84 -3.76
C GLU A 111 71.97 -8.78 -3.76
N GLN A 112 72.10 -10.00 -3.23
CA GLN A 112 70.97 -10.93 -3.05
C GLN A 112 69.91 -10.35 -2.11
N GLN A 113 70.31 -9.73 -1.00
CA GLN A 113 69.37 -9.06 -0.09
C GLN A 113 68.65 -7.90 -0.77
N ARG A 114 69.37 -7.08 -1.56
CA ARG A 114 68.77 -5.98 -2.34
C ARG A 114 67.74 -6.49 -3.33
N GLN A 115 68.05 -7.55 -4.06
CA GLN A 115 67.14 -8.17 -5.03
C GLN A 115 65.90 -8.76 -4.34
N ALA A 116 66.09 -9.45 -3.20
CA ALA A 116 64.99 -10.00 -2.41
C ALA A 116 64.07 -8.90 -1.86
N LEU A 117 64.64 -7.82 -1.31
CA LEU A 117 63.89 -6.65 -0.83
C LEU A 117 63.13 -5.97 -1.96
N THR A 118 63.78 -5.75 -3.09
CA THR A 118 63.17 -5.13 -4.28
C THR A 118 62.00 -5.96 -4.78
N SER A 119 62.16 -7.29 -4.86
CA SER A 119 61.09 -8.21 -5.26
C SER A 119 59.90 -8.15 -4.30
N ARG A 120 60.15 -8.19 -2.98
CA ARG A 120 59.10 -8.07 -1.94
C ARG A 120 58.37 -6.73 -2.00
N LEU A 121 59.11 -5.64 -2.17
CA LEU A 121 58.52 -4.30 -2.28
C LEU A 121 57.68 -4.15 -3.55
N ASN A 122 58.17 -4.67 -4.68
CA ASN A 122 57.44 -4.66 -5.94
C ASN A 122 56.14 -5.47 -5.84
N GLN A 123 56.19 -6.65 -5.22
CA GLN A 123 55.00 -7.47 -4.96
C GLN A 123 53.99 -6.72 -4.09
N ARG A 124 54.42 -6.20 -2.93
CA ARG A 124 53.54 -5.40 -2.05
C ARG A 124 52.94 -4.19 -2.75
N ASN A 125 53.72 -3.50 -3.57
CA ASN A 125 53.24 -2.36 -4.35
C ASN A 125 52.21 -2.78 -5.41
N ALA A 126 52.38 -3.93 -6.06
CA ALA A 126 51.40 -4.47 -6.99
C ALA A 126 50.09 -4.82 -6.28
N ASP A 127 50.17 -5.50 -5.13
CA ASP A 127 49.00 -5.86 -4.31
C ASP A 127 48.25 -4.61 -3.83
N LEU A 128 48.97 -3.60 -3.32
CA LEU A 128 48.38 -2.33 -2.90
C LEU A 128 47.71 -1.59 -4.06
N LYS A 129 48.32 -1.56 -5.25
CA LYS A 129 47.70 -0.98 -6.45
C LYS A 129 46.42 -1.72 -6.82
N ALA A 130 46.41 -3.06 -6.76
CA ALA A 130 45.22 -3.87 -7.02
C ALA A 130 44.10 -3.56 -6.00
N GLN A 131 44.43 -3.49 -4.71
CA GLN A 131 43.48 -3.13 -3.65
C GLN A 131 42.90 -1.72 -3.85
N LEU A 132 43.73 -0.74 -4.23
CA LEU A 132 43.27 0.62 -4.52
C LEU A 132 42.31 0.66 -5.72
N LEU A 133 42.59 -0.09 -6.78
CA LEU A 133 41.70 -0.19 -7.93
C LEU A 133 40.36 -0.84 -7.55
N GLN A 134 40.41 -1.92 -6.76
CA GLN A 134 39.20 -2.56 -6.24
C GLN A 134 38.39 -1.61 -5.36
N GLY A 135 39.04 -0.86 -4.47
CA GLY A 135 38.41 0.15 -3.62
C GLY A 135 37.76 1.30 -4.41
N ARG A 136 38.40 1.75 -5.51
CA ARG A 136 37.79 2.74 -6.41
C ARG A 136 36.56 2.21 -7.11
N LYS A 137 36.57 0.94 -7.53
CA LYS A 137 35.43 0.28 -8.16
C LYS A 137 34.26 0.13 -7.18
N THR A 138 34.50 -0.35 -5.97
CA THR A 138 33.45 -0.45 -4.95
C THR A 138 32.89 0.92 -4.59
N GLN A 139 33.74 1.95 -4.46
CA GLN A 139 33.28 3.32 -4.21
C GLN A 139 32.40 3.86 -5.34
N SER A 140 32.74 3.63 -6.61
CA SER A 140 31.93 4.08 -7.73
C SER A 140 30.59 3.34 -7.79
N ASP A 141 30.59 2.03 -7.51
CA ASP A 141 29.37 1.21 -7.41
C ASP A 141 28.45 1.70 -6.28
N ILE A 142 28.98 1.98 -5.09
CA ILE A 142 28.20 2.53 -3.96
C ILE A 142 27.64 3.91 -4.33
N LYS A 143 28.44 4.79 -4.95
CA LYS A 143 27.96 6.10 -5.42
C LYS A 143 26.84 5.97 -6.47
N ARG A 144 26.86 4.93 -7.30
CA ARG A 144 25.78 4.65 -8.25
C ARG A 144 24.52 4.17 -7.52
N GLN A 145 24.66 3.23 -6.58
CA GLN A 145 23.55 2.75 -5.76
C GLN A 145 22.90 3.87 -4.94
N LEU A 146 23.72 4.74 -4.33
CA LEU A 146 23.22 5.89 -3.56
C LEU A 146 22.39 6.84 -4.43
N ARG A 147 22.82 7.09 -5.68
CA ARG A 147 22.04 7.90 -6.63
C ARG A 147 20.70 7.25 -6.95
N ALA A 148 20.69 5.95 -7.25
CA ALA A 148 19.44 5.22 -7.50
C ALA A 148 18.47 5.26 -6.30
N VAL A 149 18.99 5.15 -5.07
CA VAL A 149 18.16 5.22 -3.85
C VAL A 149 17.61 6.63 -3.63
N LYS A 150 18.35 7.69 -3.97
CA LYS A 150 17.85 9.07 -3.88
C LYS A 150 16.62 9.28 -4.77
N ASP A 151 16.65 8.76 -5.99
CA ASP A 151 15.52 8.87 -6.91
C ASP A 151 14.28 8.12 -6.37
N ILE A 152 14.49 6.92 -5.81
CA ILE A 152 13.43 6.14 -5.15
C ILE A 152 12.85 6.91 -3.95
N TRP A 153 13.71 7.52 -3.14
CA TRP A 153 13.29 8.30 -1.98
C TRP A 153 12.42 9.50 -2.38
N LEU A 154 12.81 10.23 -3.43
CA LEU A 154 12.03 11.35 -3.96
C LEU A 154 10.65 10.92 -4.48
N ILE A 155 10.59 9.79 -5.18
CA ILE A 155 9.31 9.22 -5.64
C ILE A 155 8.44 8.86 -4.42
N LYS A 156 9.02 8.24 -3.39
CA LYS A 156 8.30 7.89 -2.17
C LYS A 156 7.74 9.11 -1.45
N GLU A 157 8.53 10.17 -1.31
CA GLU A 157 8.08 11.43 -0.71
C GLU A 157 6.88 12.03 -1.46
N ASN A 158 6.94 12.05 -2.80
CA ASN A 158 5.81 12.49 -3.63
C ASN A 158 4.57 11.60 -3.48
N GLN A 159 4.76 10.27 -3.41
CA GLN A 159 3.67 9.33 -3.18
C GLN A 159 3.03 9.53 -1.80
N ASP A 160 3.83 9.72 -0.75
CA ASP A 160 3.35 9.97 0.61
C ASP A 160 2.54 11.28 0.67
N MET A 161 3.01 12.35 0.03
CA MET A 161 2.27 13.61 -0.10
C MET A 161 0.94 13.43 -0.84
N LYS A 162 0.93 12.64 -1.92
CA LYS A 162 -0.30 12.37 -2.70
C LYS A 162 -1.30 11.55 -1.89
N ILE A 163 -0.84 10.53 -1.16
CA ILE A 163 -1.66 9.71 -0.27
C ILE A 163 -2.31 10.59 0.80
N GLU A 164 -1.55 11.47 1.42
CA GLU A 164 -2.06 12.37 2.46
C GLU A 164 -3.11 13.35 1.91
N THR A 165 -2.90 13.86 0.70
CA THR A 165 -3.88 14.71 0.01
C THR A 165 -5.17 13.94 -0.27
N LEU A 166 -5.07 12.72 -0.78
CA LEU A 166 -6.22 11.86 -1.06
C LEU A 166 -6.98 11.45 0.21
N ARG A 167 -6.29 11.25 1.34
CA ARG A 167 -6.95 10.99 2.63
C ARG A 167 -7.83 12.17 3.06
N LYS A 168 -7.31 13.39 2.99
CA LYS A 168 -8.07 14.61 3.30
C LYS A 168 -9.27 14.81 2.37
N GLU A 169 -9.08 14.53 1.07
CA GLU A 169 -10.18 14.59 0.10
C GLU A 169 -11.26 13.54 0.39
N LYS A 170 -10.86 12.31 0.73
CA LYS A 170 -11.80 11.26 1.15
C LYS A 170 -12.59 11.66 2.39
N GLU A 171 -11.95 12.21 3.42
CA GLU A 171 -12.63 12.71 4.62
C GLU A 171 -13.63 13.82 4.28
N LYS A 172 -13.22 14.76 3.42
CA LYS A 172 -14.10 15.83 2.93
C LYS A 172 -15.32 15.28 2.19
N VAL A 173 -15.13 14.33 1.27
CA VAL A 173 -16.23 13.70 0.52
C VAL A 173 -17.17 12.93 1.46
N LEU A 174 -16.65 12.19 2.44
CA LEU A 174 -17.49 11.50 3.43
C LEU A 174 -18.34 12.49 4.22
N PHE A 175 -17.75 13.61 4.66
CA PHE A 175 -18.47 14.67 5.37
C PHE A 175 -19.54 15.33 4.47
N GLU A 176 -19.18 15.74 3.25
CA GLU A 176 -20.12 16.33 2.29
C GLU A 176 -21.27 15.35 1.94
N THR A 177 -20.97 14.06 1.82
CA THR A 177 -21.97 13.02 1.55
C THR A 177 -22.91 12.84 2.74
N ALA A 178 -22.39 12.81 3.96
CA ALA A 178 -23.21 12.71 5.17
C ALA A 178 -24.17 13.91 5.31
N ILE A 179 -23.72 15.13 5.01
CA ILE A 179 -24.58 16.32 4.99
C ILE A 179 -25.68 16.17 3.94
N LYS A 180 -25.32 15.81 2.70
CA LYS A 180 -26.30 15.65 1.60
C LYS A 180 -27.33 14.56 1.90
N ASP A 181 -26.90 13.45 2.49
CA ASP A 181 -27.78 12.35 2.88
C ASP A 181 -28.76 12.79 3.98
N GLN A 182 -28.26 13.54 4.98
CA GLN A 182 -29.10 14.12 6.03
C GLN A 182 -30.10 15.13 5.47
N ASP A 183 -29.68 16.02 4.58
CA ASP A 183 -30.56 16.97 3.90
C ASP A 183 -31.63 16.26 3.07
N ALA A 184 -31.24 15.26 2.26
CA ALA A 184 -32.16 14.44 1.48
C ALA A 184 -33.18 13.73 2.38
N HIS A 185 -32.74 13.21 3.53
CA HIS A 185 -33.62 12.62 4.53
C HIS A 185 -34.64 13.63 5.09
N PHE A 186 -34.20 14.85 5.40
CA PHE A 186 -35.11 15.92 5.86
C PHE A 186 -36.11 16.34 4.77
N TYR A 187 -35.67 16.46 3.51
CA TYR A 187 -36.57 16.71 2.38
C TYR A 187 -37.61 15.61 2.24
N PHE A 188 -37.18 14.34 2.26
CA PHE A 188 -38.08 13.19 2.24
C PHE A 188 -39.09 13.20 3.39
N LEU A 189 -38.67 13.48 4.63
CA LEU A 189 -39.58 13.57 5.77
C LEU A 189 -40.60 14.70 5.64
N ARG A 190 -40.21 15.86 5.09
CA ARG A 190 -41.15 16.95 4.82
C ARG A 190 -42.19 16.56 3.77
N GLU A 191 -41.74 15.95 2.67
CA GLU A 191 -42.60 15.52 1.58
C GLU A 191 -43.55 14.40 2.04
N LYS A 192 -43.04 13.42 2.78
CA LYS A 192 -43.84 12.39 3.46
C LYS A 192 -44.93 13.03 4.33
N LYS A 193 -44.58 13.99 5.18
CA LYS A 193 -45.56 14.69 6.05
C LYS A 193 -46.60 15.48 5.25
N LEU A 194 -46.21 16.07 4.12
CA LEU A 194 -47.15 16.76 3.23
C LEU A 194 -48.14 15.76 2.60
N LEU A 195 -47.63 14.64 2.08
CA LEU A 195 -48.45 13.57 1.50
C LEU A 195 -49.37 12.93 2.55
N GLU A 196 -48.89 12.69 3.77
CA GLU A 196 -49.73 12.21 4.88
C GLU A 196 -50.86 13.20 5.22
N LYS A 197 -50.60 14.52 5.19
CA LYS A 197 -51.66 15.53 5.35
C LYS A 197 -52.68 15.47 4.22
N GLN A 198 -52.23 15.39 2.97
CA GLN A 198 -53.12 15.27 1.81
C GLN A 198 -53.96 13.99 1.87
N LEU A 199 -53.37 12.87 2.30
CA LEU A 199 -54.07 11.61 2.51
C LEU A 199 -55.12 11.75 3.63
N ASN A 200 -54.77 12.33 4.77
CA ASN A 200 -55.72 12.59 5.85
C ASN A 200 -56.84 13.56 5.45
N GLU A 201 -56.55 14.56 4.62
CA GLU A 201 -57.55 15.48 4.05
C GLU A 201 -58.51 14.76 3.11
N LEU A 202 -57.99 13.85 2.26
CA LEU A 202 -58.79 12.96 1.43
C LEU A 202 -59.64 12.01 2.27
N GLU A 203 -59.07 11.38 3.30
CA GLU A 203 -59.81 10.54 4.25
C GLU A 203 -60.89 11.35 4.98
N LEU A 204 -60.65 12.60 5.38
CA LEU A 204 -61.68 13.48 5.96
C LEU A 204 -62.79 13.82 4.95
N MET A 205 -62.43 14.02 3.69
CA MET A 205 -63.40 14.23 2.60
C MET A 205 -64.22 12.97 2.31
N GLU A 206 -63.61 11.78 2.39
CA GLU A 206 -64.29 10.48 2.27
C GLU A 206 -65.14 10.15 3.51
N LEU A 207 -64.73 10.53 4.73
CA LEU A 207 -65.50 10.32 5.97
C LEU A 207 -66.74 11.23 6.11
N GLY A 208 -66.87 12.26 5.29
CA GLY A 208 -68.12 13.04 5.18
C GLY A 208 -68.61 13.69 6.48
N GLU A 209 -67.74 14.00 7.45
CA GLU A 209 -68.16 14.54 8.77
C GLU A 209 -68.82 15.94 8.68
N SER A 210 -68.44 16.73 7.68
CA SER A 210 -69.07 18.04 7.40
C SER A 210 -70.40 17.90 6.64
N GLN A 211 -70.49 16.97 5.68
CA GLN A 211 -71.73 16.70 4.93
C GLN A 211 -72.81 16.05 5.81
N THR A 212 -72.45 15.15 6.72
CA THR A 212 -73.41 14.45 7.59
C THR A 212 -74.12 15.38 8.59
N ARG A 213 -73.45 16.44 9.07
CA ARG A 213 -74.04 17.39 10.03
C ARG A 213 -75.03 18.36 9.38
N GLU A 214 -74.74 18.83 8.17
CA GLU A 214 -75.67 19.67 7.39
C GLU A 214 -76.87 18.86 6.85
N LEU A 215 -76.63 17.64 6.35
CA LEU A 215 -77.70 16.74 5.90
C LEU A 215 -78.65 16.39 7.05
N ARG A 216 -78.14 16.16 8.28
CA ARG A 216 -78.99 15.96 9.47
C ARG A 216 -79.87 17.17 9.79
N LYS A 217 -79.37 18.40 9.64
CA LYS A 217 -80.15 19.62 9.87
C LYS A 217 -81.24 19.81 8.82
N LYS A 218 -80.91 19.58 7.54
CA LYS A 218 -81.87 19.63 6.43
C LYS A 218 -82.94 18.55 6.55
N ALA A 219 -82.57 17.32 6.92
CA ALA A 219 -83.52 16.23 7.17
C ALA A 219 -84.48 16.55 8.32
N LYS A 220 -83.99 17.09 9.45
CA LYS A 220 -84.86 17.52 10.56
C LYS A 220 -85.80 18.67 10.18
N ALA A 221 -85.35 19.62 9.36
CA ALA A 221 -86.19 20.71 8.86
C ALA A 221 -87.29 20.21 7.91
N LEU A 222 -86.97 19.25 7.04
CA LEU A 222 -87.93 18.58 6.17
C LEU A 222 -88.98 17.79 6.97
N GLU A 223 -88.55 17.05 7.99
CA GLU A 223 -89.47 16.28 8.87
C GLU A 223 -90.45 17.21 9.61
N LEU A 224 -89.97 18.36 10.10
CA LEU A 224 -90.80 19.35 10.78
C LEU A 224 -91.84 19.99 9.84
N THR A 225 -91.42 20.29 8.61
CA THR A 225 -92.31 20.82 7.57
C THR A 225 -93.37 19.79 7.15
N ALA A 226 -92.97 18.52 7.01
CA ALA A 226 -93.89 17.43 6.68
C ALA A 226 -94.94 17.20 7.79
N LYS A 227 -94.54 17.24 9.06
CA LYS A 227 -95.48 17.15 10.20
C LYS A 227 -96.47 18.31 10.21
N LYS A 228 -96.01 19.53 9.92
CA LYS A 228 -96.87 20.72 9.89
C LYS A 228 -97.89 20.67 8.74
N ALA A 229 -97.44 20.26 7.55
CA ALA A 229 -98.31 20.06 6.39
C ALA A 229 -99.36 18.97 6.64
N HIS A 230 -99.00 17.88 7.32
CA HIS A 230 -99.95 16.82 7.68
C HIS A 230 -101.04 17.32 8.63
N VAL A 231 -100.70 18.13 9.63
CA VAL A 231 -101.68 18.73 10.55
C VAL A 231 -102.63 19.69 9.83
N GLU A 232 -102.11 20.52 8.91
CA GLU A 232 -102.92 21.44 8.11
C GLU A 232 -103.86 20.68 7.14
N PHE A 233 -103.37 19.60 6.53
CA PHE A 233 -104.18 18.73 5.66
C PHE A 233 -105.35 18.08 6.43
N CYS A 234 -105.07 17.47 7.60
CA CYS A 234 -106.12 16.88 8.44
C CYS A 234 -107.15 17.92 8.91
N ARG A 235 -106.71 19.15 9.20
CA ARG A 235 -107.59 20.25 9.56
C ARG A 235 -108.46 20.71 8.38
N GLY A 236 -107.95 20.69 7.16
CA GLY A 236 -108.70 20.97 5.92
C GLY A 236 -109.82 19.96 5.70
N ILE A 237 -109.51 18.67 5.74
CA ILE A 237 -110.50 17.58 5.59
C ILE A 237 -111.63 17.69 6.61
N ASN A 238 -111.31 18.02 7.87
CA ASN A 238 -112.33 18.15 8.91
C ASN A 238 -113.28 19.34 8.69
N LYS A 239 -112.79 20.44 8.10
CA LYS A 239 -113.65 21.58 7.74
C LYS A 239 -114.59 21.22 6.59
N GLU A 240 -114.06 20.65 5.51
CA GLU A 240 -114.88 20.21 4.37
C GLU A 240 -115.92 19.17 4.81
N SER A 241 -115.55 18.23 5.68
CA SER A 241 -116.50 17.24 6.21
C SER A 241 -117.59 17.88 7.09
N HIS A 242 -117.32 19.02 7.75
CA HIS A 242 -118.34 19.74 8.51
C HIS A 242 -119.29 20.49 7.57
N GLU A 243 -118.75 21.17 6.55
CA GLU A 243 -119.52 21.91 5.55
C GLU A 243 -120.47 20.99 4.76
N LEU A 244 -119.98 19.83 4.32
CA LEU A 244 -120.82 18.82 3.64
C LEU A 244 -121.94 18.27 4.53
N ARG A 245 -121.73 18.16 5.85
CA ARG A 245 -122.80 17.74 6.78
C ARG A 245 -123.88 18.80 6.95
N GLU A 246 -123.49 20.08 7.00
CA GLU A 246 -124.42 21.21 7.00
C GLU A 246 -125.26 21.23 5.72
N GLU A 247 -124.64 21.09 4.55
CA GLU A 247 -125.34 21.03 3.26
C GLU A 247 -126.33 19.85 3.18
N LEU A 248 -125.92 18.66 3.61
CA LEU A 248 -126.81 17.50 3.70
C LEU A 248 -128.00 17.76 4.63
N HIS A 249 -127.79 18.45 5.74
CA HIS A 249 -128.86 18.82 6.66
C HIS A 249 -129.86 19.78 6.00
N GLN A 250 -129.39 20.80 5.29
CA GLN A 250 -130.23 21.76 4.57
C GLN A 250 -131.03 21.08 3.45
N LEU A 251 -130.40 20.20 2.67
CA LEU A 251 -131.07 19.47 1.58
C LEU A 251 -132.18 18.55 2.11
N THR A 252 -131.95 17.94 3.29
CA THR A 252 -132.96 17.11 3.97
C THR A 252 -134.17 17.94 4.42
N GLN A 253 -133.96 19.19 4.86
CA GLN A 253 -135.06 20.08 5.21
C GLN A 253 -135.89 20.50 3.99
N GLU A 254 -135.23 20.82 2.87
CA GLU A 254 -135.90 21.14 1.61
C GLU A 254 -136.70 19.95 1.07
N TYR A 255 -136.13 18.73 1.12
CA TYR A 255 -136.85 17.52 0.75
C TYR A 255 -138.14 17.33 1.55
N LYS A 256 -138.12 17.56 2.88
CA LYS A 256 -139.31 17.49 3.73
C LYS A 256 -140.39 18.51 3.34
N LYS A 257 -140.00 19.74 2.96
CA LYS A 257 -140.95 20.77 2.49
C LYS A 257 -141.63 20.35 1.18
N VAL A 258 -140.87 19.79 0.25
CA VAL A 258 -141.39 19.30 -1.04
C VAL A 258 -142.31 18.07 -0.87
N GLU A 259 -141.96 17.15 0.02
CA GLU A 259 -142.82 16.01 0.33
C GLU A 259 -144.16 16.46 0.95
N ALA A 260 -144.13 17.50 1.80
CA ALA A 260 -145.34 18.08 2.39
C ALA A 260 -146.24 18.77 1.34
N THR A 261 -145.68 19.47 0.36
CA THR A 261 -146.47 20.07 -0.74
C THR A 261 -147.04 19.00 -1.67
N ARG A 262 -146.27 17.97 -2.02
CA ARG A 262 -146.75 16.81 -2.80
C ARG A 262 -147.94 16.13 -2.13
N THR A 263 -147.86 15.83 -0.84
CA THR A 263 -148.95 15.17 -0.10
C THR A 263 -150.20 16.05 0.07
N ARG A 264 -150.05 17.39 0.10
CA ARG A 264 -151.16 18.35 0.08
C ARG A 264 -151.85 18.38 -1.30
N LEU A 265 -151.08 18.44 -2.37
CA LEU A 265 -151.62 18.45 -3.74
C LEU A 265 -152.35 17.15 -4.07
N GLU A 266 -151.83 16.00 -3.61
CA GLU A 266 -152.50 14.72 -3.86
C GLU A 266 -153.86 14.63 -3.13
N ARG A 267 -153.97 15.22 -1.92
CA ARG A 267 -155.26 15.35 -1.20
C ARG A 267 -156.25 16.26 -1.94
N GLN A 268 -155.80 17.41 -2.44
CA GLN A 268 -156.66 18.32 -3.22
C GLN A 268 -157.17 17.66 -4.50
N LYS A 269 -156.31 16.89 -5.18
CA LYS A 269 -156.67 16.11 -6.37
C LYS A 269 -157.70 15.03 -6.06
N GLN A 270 -157.64 14.39 -4.89
CA GLN A 270 -158.66 13.43 -4.43
C GLN A 270 -160.01 14.14 -4.15
N GLN A 271 -159.99 15.27 -3.46
CA GLN A 271 -161.20 16.08 -3.18
C GLN A 271 -161.88 16.58 -4.47
N LEU A 272 -161.09 17.06 -5.45
CA LEU A 272 -161.63 17.49 -6.75
C LEU A 272 -162.28 16.34 -7.53
N LYS A 273 -161.74 15.11 -7.43
CA LYS A 273 -162.37 13.93 -8.03
C LYS A 273 -163.70 13.58 -7.37
N GLU A 274 -163.79 13.72 -6.04
CA GLU A 274 -165.05 13.51 -5.31
C GLU A 274 -166.10 14.57 -5.66
N GLU A 275 -165.70 15.85 -5.77
CA GLU A 275 -166.60 16.93 -6.20
C GLU A 275 -167.10 16.74 -7.64
N GLN A 276 -166.23 16.32 -8.56
CA GLN A 276 -166.63 15.99 -9.94
C GLN A 276 -167.63 14.84 -9.98
N TRP A 277 -167.43 13.78 -9.18
CA TRP A 277 -168.39 12.69 -9.07
C TRP A 277 -169.74 13.14 -8.52
N TYR A 278 -169.74 14.03 -7.52
CA TYR A 278 -170.97 14.58 -6.93
C TYR A 278 -171.75 15.46 -7.92
N GLN A 279 -171.05 16.29 -8.70
CA GLN A 279 -171.68 17.11 -9.73
C GLN A 279 -172.23 16.29 -10.90
N GLU A 280 -171.51 15.27 -11.36
CA GLU A 280 -172.02 14.35 -12.40
C GLU A 280 -173.28 13.59 -11.94
N ALA A 281 -173.33 13.18 -10.67
CA ALA A 281 -174.53 12.56 -10.08
C ALA A 281 -175.73 13.52 -10.06
N LEU A 282 -175.50 14.79 -9.71
CA LEU A 282 -176.53 15.84 -9.73
C LEU A 282 -177.05 16.14 -11.15
N ILE A 283 -176.16 16.19 -12.15
CA ILE A 283 -176.55 16.41 -13.55
C ILE A 283 -177.40 15.24 -14.07
N LYS A 284 -176.99 13.99 -13.83
CA LYS A 284 -177.79 12.80 -14.20
C LYS A 284 -179.14 12.74 -13.49
N GLY A 285 -179.21 13.18 -12.22
CA GLY A 285 -180.47 13.31 -11.47
C GLY A 285 -181.41 14.37 -12.06
N ARG A 286 -180.88 15.53 -12.44
CA ARG A 286 -181.67 16.61 -13.08
C ARG A 286 -182.15 16.25 -14.48
N GLN A 287 -181.32 15.56 -15.28
CA GLN A 287 -181.70 15.07 -16.61
C GLN A 287 -182.84 14.05 -16.53
N ARG A 288 -182.87 13.17 -15.51
CA ARG A 288 -183.99 12.25 -15.27
C ARG A 288 -185.29 12.95 -14.85
N LEU A 289 -185.19 14.06 -14.11
CA LEU A 289 -186.35 14.86 -13.68
C LEU A 289 -186.90 15.76 -14.79
N GLN A 290 -186.04 16.26 -15.69
CA GLN A 290 -186.47 17.01 -16.88
C GLN A 290 -187.14 16.11 -17.93
N ALA A 291 -186.65 14.88 -18.12
CA ALA A 291 -187.26 13.90 -19.03
C ALA A 291 -188.70 13.48 -18.62
N LEU A 292 -189.10 13.69 -17.36
CA LEU A 292 -190.41 13.29 -16.84
C LEU A 292 -191.50 14.39 -16.97
N ARG A 293 -191.12 15.63 -17.27
CA ARG A 293 -192.05 16.78 -17.21
C ARG A 293 -192.59 17.25 -18.56
N GLU A 294 -191.97 16.87 -19.68
CA GLU A 294 -192.29 17.43 -21.00
C GLU A 294 -193.11 16.52 -21.96
N HIS A 295 -193.48 15.28 -21.59
CA HIS A 295 -194.34 14.44 -22.47
C HIS A 295 -195.22 13.39 -21.75
N PRO A 296 -196.55 13.39 -21.99
CA PRO A 296 -197.41 12.20 -22.03
C PRO A 296 -197.92 11.93 -23.47
N PRO A 297 -198.57 10.80 -23.82
CA PRO A 297 -198.44 9.38 -23.41
C PRO A 297 -198.26 8.43 -24.65
N ALA A 298 -198.27 7.10 -24.43
CA ALA A 298 -198.82 5.99 -25.28
C ALA A 298 -197.89 4.72 -25.37
N PRO A 299 -198.37 3.53 -25.79
CA PRO A 299 -198.50 2.35 -24.91
C PRO A 299 -197.72 1.09 -25.35
N LYS A 300 -197.52 0.18 -24.38
CA LYS A 300 -197.21 -1.27 -24.46
C LYS A 300 -195.97 -1.70 -25.27
N GLU A 301 -195.03 -2.37 -24.61
CA GLU A 301 -194.85 -3.83 -24.73
C GLU A 301 -193.76 -4.38 -23.80
N GLN A 302 -193.91 -5.66 -23.50
CA GLN A 302 -193.10 -6.49 -22.63
C GLN A 302 -191.69 -6.72 -23.22
N VAL A 303 -190.70 -6.98 -22.36
CA VAL A 303 -189.96 -8.26 -22.27
C VAL A 303 -188.75 -8.10 -21.34
N ALA A 304 -188.54 -9.16 -20.56
CA ALA A 304 -187.74 -9.30 -19.37
C ALA A 304 -186.26 -9.70 -19.59
N ALA A 305 -185.61 -10.01 -18.45
CA ALA A 305 -184.37 -10.79 -18.25
C ALA A 305 -183.06 -9.97 -18.22
N LYS A 306 -182.06 -10.24 -17.38
CA LYS A 306 -181.78 -11.17 -16.25
C LYS A 306 -180.44 -10.64 -15.67
N VAL A 307 -180.20 -10.67 -14.35
CA VAL A 307 -179.29 -11.61 -13.65
C VAL A 307 -177.88 -11.64 -14.30
N THR A 308 -176.75 -11.38 -13.64
CA THR A 308 -176.10 -12.26 -12.63
C THR A 308 -174.79 -11.62 -12.13
N GLN A 309 -174.44 -11.84 -10.84
CA GLN A 309 -173.15 -12.28 -10.25
C GLN A 309 -171.81 -11.85 -10.92
N SER A 310 -170.68 -11.55 -10.24
CA SER A 310 -170.12 -12.05 -8.99
C SER A 310 -168.88 -11.23 -8.56
N ARG A 311 -168.57 -11.29 -7.26
CA ARG A 311 -167.25 -11.11 -6.58
C ARG A 311 -166.23 -12.19 -7.07
N PRO A 312 -165.02 -12.38 -6.51
CA PRO A 312 -164.14 -11.56 -5.65
C PRO A 312 -162.62 -11.61 -6.06
N PHE A 313 -161.75 -10.88 -5.34
CA PHE A 313 -160.53 -11.37 -4.63
C PHE A 313 -159.31 -10.40 -4.62
N ARG A 314 -158.78 -10.28 -3.40
CA ARG A 314 -157.50 -9.71 -2.92
C ARG A 314 -156.44 -10.88 -2.90
N PRO A 315 -155.30 -10.85 -2.17
CA PRO A 315 -154.13 -9.95 -2.04
C PRO A 315 -152.77 -10.71 -2.19
N GLN A 316 -151.63 -10.04 -1.94
CA GLN A 316 -150.51 -10.41 -1.01
C GLN A 316 -149.13 -9.94 -1.56
N THR A 317 -148.43 -8.98 -0.90
CA THR A 317 -147.36 -9.10 0.15
C THR A 317 -146.10 -9.86 -0.34
N LYS A 318 -144.84 -9.47 -0.12
CA LYS A 318 -144.01 -9.25 1.11
C LYS A 318 -142.65 -8.66 0.65
N ILE A 319 -141.97 -7.70 1.31
CA ILE A 319 -141.25 -7.68 2.62
C ILE A 319 -139.85 -8.38 2.61
N ASN A 320 -138.84 -7.59 3.00
CA ASN A 320 -137.57 -7.88 3.73
C ASN A 320 -136.30 -8.36 2.99
N THR A 321 -135.19 -7.61 3.00
CA THR A 321 -134.15 -7.24 4.03
C THR A 321 -133.00 -8.24 4.14
N LYS A 322 -131.78 -7.72 4.03
CA LYS A 322 -130.80 -7.68 5.13
C LYS A 322 -129.97 -6.40 5.04
#